data_AF-A0A1J3K8K2-F1
#
_entry.id   AF-A0A1J3K8K2-F1
#
_cell.length_a   1.000
_cell.length_b   1.000
_cell.length_c   1.000
_cell.angle_alpha   90.00
_cell.angle_beta   90.00
_cell.angle_gamma   90.00
#
_symmetry.space_group_name_H-M   'P 1'
#
loop_
_entity.id
_entity.type
_entity.pdbx_description
1 polymer ?
#
loop_
_entity_poly.entity_id
_entity_poly.type
_entity_poly.pdbx_seq_one_letter_code
_entity_poly.pdbx_strand_id
1 'polypeptide(L)' 'SYMTPYVSSNPRESYVNYRDLDLGKNNKNAGKSFIRAKVWGAKYFKGNFYRLVEIKSKVDPENLFRHEQSIPTFPVRS' A
#
# COMPACT_ATOMS: atom_id res chain seq x y z
N SER A 1 -18.49 -11.35 -6.17
CA SER A 1 -19.19 -11.13 -4.89
C SER A 1 -20.42 -10.28 -5.14
N TYR A 2 -21.55 -10.62 -4.53
CA TYR A 2 -22.86 -9.95 -4.71
C TYR A 2 -22.83 -8.46 -4.36
N MET A 3 -22.04 -8.06 -3.35
CA MET A 3 -21.99 -6.66 -2.88
C MET A 3 -21.10 -5.75 -3.73
N THR A 4 -20.28 -6.30 -4.65
CA THR A 4 -19.31 -5.53 -5.43
C THR A 4 -19.90 -4.31 -6.19
N PRO A 5 -21.10 -4.36 -6.82
CA PRO A 5 -21.62 -3.22 -7.58
C PRO A 5 -22.24 -2.11 -6.72
N TYR A 6 -22.46 -2.35 -5.42
CA TYR A 6 -23.17 -1.42 -4.52
C TYR A 6 -22.25 -0.64 -3.58
N VAL A 7 -20.93 -0.84 -3.70
CA VAL A 7 -19.92 -0.20 -2.85
C VAL A 7 -19.08 0.77 -3.68
N SER A 8 -18.17 1.51 -3.02
CA SER A 8 -17.24 2.40 -3.72
C SER A 8 -16.46 1.65 -4.80
N SER A 9 -16.13 2.37 -5.87
CA SER A 9 -15.40 1.85 -7.01
C SER A 9 -14.36 2.87 -7.48
N ASN A 10 -13.29 2.38 -8.12
CA ASN A 10 -12.20 3.19 -8.67
C ASN A 10 -11.50 4.18 -7.70
N PRO A 11 -10.96 3.71 -6.56
CA PRO A 11 -10.83 2.32 -6.12
C PRO A 11 -11.98 1.88 -5.21
N ARG A 12 -12.18 0.56 -5.08
CA ARG A 12 -12.98 0.03 -3.97
C ARG A 12 -12.23 0.29 -2.66
N GLU A 13 -12.74 1.25 -1.91
CA GLU A 13 -12.11 1.81 -0.71
C GLU A 13 -12.14 0.84 0.47
N SER A 14 -11.17 0.99 1.37
CA SER A 14 -11.01 0.16 2.56
C SER A 14 -10.52 1.02 3.73
N TYR A 15 -10.77 0.57 4.96
CA TYR A 15 -10.32 1.26 6.16
C TYR A 15 -9.16 0.51 6.81
N VAL A 16 -8.03 1.19 7.04
CA VAL A 16 -6.76 0.56 7.45
C VAL A 16 -6.83 -0.14 8.82
N ASN A 17 -7.71 0.31 9.72
CA ASN A 17 -7.90 -0.33 11.03
C ASN A 17 -8.72 -1.63 10.95
N TYR A 18 -9.42 -1.87 9.84
CA TYR A 18 -9.98 -3.17 9.48
C TYR A 18 -9.09 -3.81 8.42
N ARG A 19 -7.92 -4.27 8.87
CA ARG A 19 -6.85 -4.77 7.99
C ARG A 19 -7.32 -6.00 7.21
N ASP A 20 -7.37 -5.86 5.89
CA ASP A 20 -7.74 -6.92 4.95
C ASP A 20 -6.54 -7.29 4.07
N LEU A 21 -5.99 -8.48 4.31
CA LEU A 21 -4.82 -9.01 3.61
C LEU A 21 -5.13 -9.49 2.18
N ASP A 22 -6.40 -9.69 1.84
CA ASP A 22 -6.84 -10.11 0.50
C ASP A 22 -6.80 -8.94 -0.50
N LEU A 23 -6.71 -7.70 0.00
CA LEU A 23 -6.46 -6.52 -0.83
C LEU A 23 -5.07 -6.53 -1.50
N GLY A 24 -4.13 -7.33 -0.96
CA GLY A 24 -2.79 -7.53 -1.48
C GLY A 24 -1.71 -7.48 -0.39
N LYS A 25 -0.56 -8.11 -0.64
CA LYS A 25 0.58 -8.14 0.29
C LYS A 25 1.87 -7.69 -0.40
N ASN A 26 2.71 -7.01 0.36
CA ASN A 26 4.09 -6.71 0.00
C ASN A 26 4.89 -8.01 -0.18
N ASN A 27 5.88 -7.98 -1.06
CA ASN A 27 6.82 -9.09 -1.23
C ASN A 27 8.03 -8.86 -0.31
N LYS A 28 8.77 -9.93 0.03
CA LYS A 28 10.04 -9.84 0.76
C LYS A 28 11.09 -8.99 0.01
N ASN A 29 10.96 -8.88 -1.32
CA ASN A 29 11.86 -8.07 -2.15
C ASN A 29 11.36 -6.61 -2.23
N ALA A 30 12.17 -5.67 -1.72
CA ALA A 30 11.87 -4.23 -1.64
C ALA A 30 11.47 -3.61 -3.00
N GLY A 31 12.22 -3.91 -4.08
CA GLY A 31 11.94 -3.33 -5.40
C GLY A 31 10.56 -3.69 -5.98
N LYS A 32 10.02 -4.86 -5.65
CA LYS A 32 8.66 -5.29 -6.07
C LYS A 32 7.57 -4.86 -5.09
N SER A 33 7.94 -4.37 -3.91
CA SER A 33 7.00 -3.99 -2.84
C SER A 33 6.21 -2.73 -3.23
N PHE A 34 6.86 -1.71 -3.81
CA PHE A 34 6.19 -0.47 -4.20
C PHE A 34 5.03 -0.70 -5.20
N ILE A 35 5.26 -1.50 -6.23
CA ILE A 35 4.26 -1.77 -7.28
C ILE A 35 3.03 -2.49 -6.69
N ARG A 36 3.25 -3.49 -5.81
CA ARG A 36 2.15 -4.19 -5.14
C ARG A 36 1.43 -3.30 -4.13
N ALA A 37 2.20 -2.50 -3.40
CA ALA A 37 1.66 -1.58 -2.41
C ALA A 37 0.78 -0.49 -3.01
N LYS A 38 1.04 -0.06 -4.25
CA LYS A 38 0.18 0.88 -4.95
C LYS A 38 -1.26 0.36 -5.07
N VAL A 39 -1.46 -0.95 -5.25
CA VAL A 39 -2.79 -1.55 -5.44
C VAL A 39 -3.62 -1.49 -4.16
N TRP A 40 -3.10 -2.01 -3.04
CA TRP A 40 -3.81 -1.97 -1.76
C TRP A 40 -3.78 -0.57 -1.12
N GLY A 41 -2.69 0.17 -1.32
CA GLY A 41 -2.46 1.50 -0.75
C GLY A 41 -3.42 2.55 -1.30
N ALA A 42 -3.79 2.46 -2.59
CA ALA A 42 -4.83 3.31 -3.17
C ALA A 42 -6.20 3.08 -2.53
N LYS A 43 -6.50 1.84 -2.07
CA LYS A 43 -7.78 1.52 -1.41
C LYS A 43 -7.88 2.12 -0.01
N TYR A 44 -6.78 2.09 0.76
CA TYR A 44 -6.74 2.68 2.10
C TYR A 44 -6.54 4.20 2.10
N PHE A 45 -5.70 4.72 1.22
CA PHE A 45 -5.19 6.10 1.33
C PHE A 45 -5.50 6.98 0.10
N LYS A 46 -6.09 6.42 -0.96
CA LYS A 46 -6.40 7.17 -2.20
C LYS A 46 -5.16 7.91 -2.71
N GLY A 47 -5.30 9.19 -3.07
CA GLY A 47 -4.18 10.05 -3.48
C GLY A 47 -3.11 10.30 -2.41
N ASN A 48 -3.41 10.07 -1.13
CA ASN A 48 -2.46 10.30 -0.04
C ASN A 48 -1.34 9.24 0.01
N PHE A 49 -1.51 8.10 -0.66
CA PHE A 49 -0.53 7.01 -0.66
C PHE A 49 0.88 7.48 -1.05
N TYR A 50 0.99 8.32 -2.08
CA TYR A 50 2.28 8.80 -2.57
C TYR A 50 3.02 9.68 -1.56
N ARG A 51 2.29 10.57 -0.87
CA ARG A 51 2.87 11.40 0.19
C ARG A 51 3.32 10.54 1.37
N LEU A 52 2.59 9.48 1.71
CA LEU A 52 3.01 8.52 2.74
C LEU A 52 4.30 7.78 2.36
N VAL A 53 4.43 7.34 1.10
CA VAL A 53 5.66 6.71 0.59
C VAL A 53 6.84 7.69 0.64
N GLU A 54 6.62 8.96 0.30
CA GLU A 54 7.66 9.99 0.40
C GLU A 54 8.13 10.19 1.83
N ILE A 55 7.21 10.33 2.79
CA ILE A 55 7.53 10.46 4.21
C ILE A 55 8.27 9.21 4.70
N LYS A 56 7.75 8.01 4.38
CA LYS A 56 8.37 6.74 4.73
C LYS A 56 9.81 6.63 4.22
N SER A 57 10.04 7.04 2.97
CA SER A 57 11.37 7.02 2.34
C SER A 57 12.35 7.98 3.00
N LYS A 58 11.89 9.09 3.58
CA LYS A 58 12.72 10.05 4.32
C LYS A 58 13.02 9.58 5.74
N VAL A 59 12.03 9.04 6.44
CA VAL A 59 12.13 8.71 7.88
C VAL A 59 12.64 7.29 8.16
N ASP A 60 12.49 6.37 7.21
CA ASP A 60 12.93 4.98 7.33
C ASP A 60 13.43 4.46 5.97
N PRO A 61 14.59 4.95 5.49
CA PRO A 61 15.11 4.63 4.15
C PRO A 61 15.47 3.15 3.99
N GLU A 62 15.87 2.48 5.07
CA GLU A 62 16.17 1.03 5.08
C GLU A 62 14.91 0.16 5.19
N ASN A 63 13.75 0.79 5.37
CA ASN A 63 12.45 0.14 5.53
C ASN A 63 12.45 -0.88 6.69
N LEU A 64 13.05 -0.51 7.83
CA LEU A 64 13.15 -1.32 9.05
C LEU A 64 11.75 -1.61 9.62
N PHE A 65 10.88 -0.61 9.69
CA PHE A 65 9.52 -0.74 10.19
C PHE A 65 8.60 -1.25 9.07
N ARG A 66 8.54 -2.57 8.92
CA ARG A 66 7.80 -3.22 7.83
C ARG A 66 6.95 -4.40 8.28
N HIS A 67 5.85 -4.61 7.55
CA HIS A 67 4.96 -5.77 7.65
C HIS A 67 4.26 -6.00 6.29
N GLU A 68 3.33 -6.94 6.19
CA GLU A 68 2.73 -7.40 4.94
C GLU A 68 2.01 -6.30 4.14
N GLN A 69 1.59 -5.22 4.78
CA GLN A 69 0.93 -4.06 4.17
C GLN A 69 1.48 -2.74 4.75
N SER A 70 2.76 -2.71 5.12
CA SER A 70 3.40 -1.44 5.51
C SER A 70 3.61 -0.55 4.28
N ILE A 71 3.56 0.76 4.48
CA ILE A 71 3.97 1.71 3.44
C ILE A 71 5.42 1.39 3.05
N PRO A 72 5.72 1.15 1.76
CA PRO A 72 7.08 0.87 1.32
C PRO A 72 7.88 2.17 1.13
N THR A 73 9.18 2.02 0.98
CA THR A 73 10.07 3.08 0.46
C THR A 73 10.00 3.11 -1.07
N PHE A 74 10.49 4.20 -1.68
CA PHE A 74 10.69 4.23 -3.13
C PHE A 74 11.68 3.14 -3.57
N PRO A 75 11.49 2.55 -4.76
CA PRO A 75 12.46 1.63 -5.31
C PRO A 75 13.82 2.35 -5.46
N VAL A 76 14.87 1.73 -4.94
CA VAL A 76 16.24 2.19 -5.16
C VAL A 76 16.48 2.14 -6.67
N ARG A 77 16.92 3.27 -7.25
CA ARG A 77 17.35 3.29 -8.65
C ARG A 77 18.60 2.41 -8.76
N SER A 78 18.45 1.24 -9.39
CA SER A 78 19.56 0.38 -9.81
C SER A 78 20.24 0.94 -11.05
#